data_AF-A0A4Q3WWX7-F1
#
_entry.id   AF-A0A4Q3WWX7-F1
#
_cell.length_a   1.000
_cell.length_b   1.000
_cell.length_c   1.000
_cell.angle_alpha   90.00
_cell.angle_beta   90.00
_cell.angle_gamma   90.00
#
_symmetry.space_group_name_H-M   'P 1'
#
loop_
_entity.id
_entity.type
_entity.pdbx_description
1 polymer ?
#
loop_
_entity_poly.entity_id
_entity_poly.type
_entity_poly.pdbx_seq_one_letter_code
_entity_poly.pdbx_strand_id
1 'polypeptide(L)'
;PVTVPIFTATIQSGAQSIGSGYVTLLDATPEQTRATATKPAWSILAQTPQVQAVRFEDGTLLASFFEAAEIPRLGRADRPCLLLFDGTQIWATDPLQTGGNLTLTGAGGQKKSIELPKNGTSVAIPWKL
;
A
#
# COMPACT_ATOMS: atom_id res chain seq x y z
N PRO A 1 37.03 22.40 -3.09
CA PRO A 1 35.86 22.10 -2.24
C PRO A 1 34.70 23.04 -2.57
N VAL A 2 33.49 22.50 -2.75
CA VAL A 2 32.27 23.28 -3.01
C VAL A 2 31.38 23.18 -1.79
N THR A 3 30.89 24.32 -1.31
CA THR A 3 29.95 24.41 -0.20
C THR A 3 28.61 24.89 -0.76
N VAL A 4 27.55 24.10 -0.55
CA VAL A 4 26.17 24.45 -0.92
C VAL A 4 25.23 24.16 0.25
N PRO A 5 24.15 24.94 0.42
CA PRO A 5 23.14 24.64 1.42
C PRO A 5 22.41 23.33 1.07
N ILE A 6 22.17 22.49 2.07
CA ILE A 6 21.43 21.23 1.94
C ILE A 6 20.24 21.28 2.89
N PHE A 7 19.05 21.00 2.35
CA PHE A 7 17.88 20.75 3.16
C PHE A 7 17.83 19.26 3.54
N THR A 8 17.66 18.98 4.83
CA THR A 8 17.57 17.63 5.35
C THR A 8 16.35 17.52 6.27
N ALA A 9 15.44 16.61 5.95
CA ALA A 9 14.30 16.25 6.79
C ALA A 9 14.45 14.81 7.27
N THR A 10 14.37 14.58 8.58
CA THR A 10 14.50 13.26 9.19
C THR A 10 13.37 12.99 10.17
N ILE A 11 13.01 11.71 10.31
CA ILE A 11 12.15 11.23 11.40
C ILE A 11 13.05 10.44 12.34
N GLN A 12 13.17 10.90 13.58
CA GLN A 12 13.92 10.20 14.60
C GLN A 12 12.99 9.28 15.39
N SER A 13 13.18 7.97 15.21
CA SER A 13 12.48 6.95 15.99
C SER A 13 13.17 6.75 17.34
N GLY A 14 12.40 6.71 18.43
CA GLY A 14 12.89 6.36 19.77
C GLY A 14 13.13 4.85 19.94
N ALA A 15 13.66 4.44 21.11
CA ALA A 15 14.02 3.05 21.44
C ALA A 15 12.86 2.04 21.35
N GLN A 16 11.60 2.51 21.41
CA GLN A 16 10.40 1.72 21.19
C GLN A 16 9.59 2.37 20.05
N SER A 17 9.95 2.06 18.81
CA SER A 17 9.23 2.54 17.63
C SER A 17 8.10 1.57 17.27
N ILE A 18 6.87 2.06 17.31
CA ILE A 18 5.65 1.35 16.89
C ILE A 18 5.31 1.52 15.40
N GLY A 19 6.24 2.10 14.61
CA GLY A 19 6.09 2.36 13.19
C GLY A 19 5.82 3.84 12.90
N SER A 20 6.47 4.38 11.87
CA SER A 20 6.36 5.78 11.45
C SER A 20 6.03 5.85 9.96
N GLY A 21 5.36 6.92 9.55
CA GLY A 21 5.04 7.19 8.15
C GLY A 21 5.00 8.69 7.88
N TYR A 22 5.20 9.07 6.63
CA TYR A 22 5.10 10.45 6.17
C TYR A 22 4.51 10.49 4.76
N VAL A 23 4.03 11.67 4.37
CA VAL A 23 3.58 11.94 3.01
C VAL A 23 4.35 13.16 2.51
N THR A 24 4.81 13.07 1.27
CA THR A 24 5.48 14.16 0.56
C THR A 24 4.48 14.81 -0.38
N LEU A 25 4.27 16.12 -0.23
CA LEU A 25 3.46 16.93 -1.14
C LEU A 25 4.39 17.75 -2.02
N LEU A 26 4.46 17.39 -3.29
CA LEU A 26 5.27 18.12 -4.27
C LEU A 26 4.58 19.45 -4.62
N ASP A 27 5.37 20.52 -4.69
CA ASP A 27 4.94 21.87 -5.10
C ASP A 27 3.78 22.47 -4.28
N ALA A 28 3.56 21.98 -3.05
CA ALA A 28 2.50 22.46 -2.18
C ALA A 28 2.91 23.75 -1.45
N THR A 29 1.99 24.71 -1.42
CA THR A 29 2.06 25.87 -0.54
C THR A 29 1.89 25.45 0.94
N PRO A 30 2.33 26.29 1.90
CA PRO A 30 2.04 26.06 3.31
C PRO A 30 0.54 25.90 3.61
N GLU A 31 -0.32 26.66 2.93
CA GLU A 31 -1.78 26.60 3.06
C GLU A 31 -2.33 25.24 2.60
N GLN A 32 -1.91 24.77 1.42
CA GLN A 32 -2.30 23.45 0.89
C GLN A 32 -1.79 22.31 1.78
N THR A 33 -0.58 22.45 2.33
CA THR A 33 -0.01 21.47 3.25
C THR A 33 -0.85 21.37 4.53
N ARG A 34 -1.24 22.51 5.12
CA ARG A 34 -2.14 22.53 6.29
C ARG A 34 -3.50 21.92 5.98
N ALA A 35 -4.10 22.30 4.84
CA ALA A 35 -5.39 21.75 4.42
C ALA A 35 -5.31 20.21 4.28
N THR A 36 -4.28 19.70 3.62
CA THR A 36 -4.06 18.26 3.43
C THR A 36 -3.84 17.53 4.75
N ALA A 37 -3.07 18.12 5.68
CA ALA A 37 -2.84 17.53 7.00
C ALA A 37 -4.13 17.43 7.83
N THR A 38 -5.03 18.41 7.71
CA THR A 38 -6.32 18.40 8.43
C THR A 38 -7.36 17.47 7.81
N LYS A 39 -7.33 17.30 6.48
CA LYS A 39 -8.27 16.49 5.73
C LYS A 39 -7.54 15.79 4.59
N PRO A 40 -6.84 14.68 4.87
CA PRO A 40 -6.14 13.94 3.82
C PRO A 40 -7.14 13.27 2.88
N ALA A 41 -6.83 13.25 1.58
CA ALA A 41 -7.62 12.54 0.57
C ALA A 41 -7.35 11.02 0.59
N TRP A 42 -6.89 10.48 1.71
CA TRP A 42 -6.55 9.08 1.90
C TRP A 42 -6.78 8.63 3.33
N SER A 43 -6.90 7.31 3.51
CA SER A 43 -7.01 6.63 4.78
C SER A 43 -5.96 5.52 4.86
N ILE A 44 -5.20 5.48 5.96
CA ILE A 44 -4.32 4.35 6.27
C ILE A 44 -5.18 3.22 6.82
N LEU A 45 -5.23 2.11 6.09
CA LEU A 45 -6.05 0.96 6.44
C LEU A 45 -5.27 -0.06 7.28
N ALA A 46 -3.98 -0.17 7.04
CA ALA A 46 -3.07 -0.99 7.83
C ALA A 46 -1.65 -0.42 7.79
N GLN A 47 -0.96 -0.52 8.92
CA GLN A 47 0.44 -0.13 9.09
C GLN A 47 1.07 -1.11 10.09
N THR A 48 1.21 -2.37 9.69
CA THR A 48 1.77 -3.44 10.54
C THR A 48 3.00 -4.07 9.86
N PRO A 49 3.78 -4.90 10.57
CA PRO A 49 4.87 -5.66 9.96
C PRO A 49 4.43 -6.61 8.84
N GLN A 50 3.18 -7.09 8.88
CA GLN A 50 2.65 -8.03 7.88
C GLN A 50 2.01 -7.35 6.68
N VAL A 51 1.39 -6.17 6.87
CA VAL A 51 0.70 -5.46 5.79
C VAL A 51 0.70 -3.95 6.00
N GLN A 52 0.95 -3.23 4.92
CA GLN A 52 0.76 -1.78 4.81
C GLN A 52 -0.24 -1.50 3.70
N ALA A 53 -1.26 -0.70 3.99
CA ALA A 53 -2.31 -0.42 3.02
C ALA A 53 -2.88 0.99 3.18
N VAL A 54 -3.16 1.61 2.05
CA VAL A 54 -3.76 2.94 1.93
C VAL A 54 -4.91 2.90 0.93
N ARG A 55 -5.97 3.65 1.22
CA ARG A 55 -7.08 3.88 0.30
C ARG A 55 -7.24 5.37 0.06
N PHE A 56 -7.39 5.76 -1.20
CA PHE A 56 -7.63 7.14 -1.62
C PHE A 56 -9.14 7.40 -1.76
N GLU A 57 -9.53 8.69 -1.73
CA GLU A 57 -10.94 9.11 -1.84
C GLU A 57 -11.60 8.68 -3.16
N ASP A 58 -10.82 8.54 -4.24
CA ASP A 58 -11.30 8.05 -5.54
C ASP A 58 -11.61 6.54 -5.56
N GLY A 59 -11.35 5.84 -4.44
CA GLY A 59 -11.55 4.41 -4.29
C GLY A 59 -10.33 3.56 -4.64
N THR A 60 -9.26 4.19 -5.16
CA THR A 60 -7.97 3.51 -5.39
C THR A 60 -7.45 2.95 -4.09
N LEU A 61 -6.96 1.71 -4.12
CA LEU A 61 -6.32 1.08 -2.97
C LEU A 61 -4.96 0.53 -3.36
N LEU A 62 -3.98 0.76 -2.49
CA LEU A 62 -2.65 0.17 -2.56
C LEU A 62 -2.42 -0.66 -1.29
N ALA A 63 -1.92 -1.88 -1.46
CA ALA A 63 -1.56 -2.74 -0.34
C ALA A 63 -0.28 -3.53 -0.62
N SER A 64 0.64 -3.49 0.34
CA SER A 64 1.82 -4.33 0.41
C SER A 64 1.62 -5.38 1.49
N PHE A 65 1.51 -6.65 1.08
CA PHE A 65 1.51 -7.79 1.98
C PHE A 65 2.93 -8.36 2.04
N PHE A 66 3.55 -8.29 3.21
CA PHE A 66 4.85 -8.88 3.48
C PHE A 66 4.74 -10.34 3.93
N GLU A 67 3.56 -10.72 4.43
CA GLU A 67 3.17 -12.07 4.85
C GLU A 67 1.68 -12.29 4.51
N ALA A 68 1.18 -13.50 4.77
CA ALA A 68 -0.26 -13.76 4.73
C ALA A 68 -0.98 -12.91 5.79
N ALA A 69 -1.83 -11.98 5.37
CA ALA A 69 -2.50 -11.05 6.29
C ALA A 69 -3.87 -10.63 5.78
N GLU A 70 -4.68 -10.12 6.71
CA GLU A 70 -6.00 -9.58 6.46
C GLU A 70 -6.02 -8.07 6.70
N ILE A 71 -6.68 -7.34 5.80
CA ILE A 71 -7.06 -5.95 6.01
C ILE A 71 -8.55 -5.93 6.38
N PRO A 72 -8.91 -5.45 7.59
CA PRO A 72 -10.30 -5.44 8.05
C PRO A 72 -11.23 -4.78 7.04
N ARG A 73 -12.39 -5.41 6.79
CA ARG A 73 -13.43 -4.96 5.86
C ARG A 73 -13.06 -4.97 4.38
N LEU A 74 -11.87 -5.44 3.99
CA LEU A 74 -11.49 -5.61 2.59
C LEU A 74 -11.26 -7.06 2.23
N GLY A 75 -10.48 -7.77 3.04
CA GLY A 75 -10.14 -9.16 2.76
C GLY A 75 -8.72 -9.53 3.11
N ARG A 76 -8.31 -10.70 2.63
CA ARG A 76 -7.07 -11.40 2.98
C ARG A 76 -6.31 -11.83 1.74
N ALA A 77 -4.99 -11.67 1.78
CA ALA A 77 -4.05 -12.36 0.91
C ALA A 77 -3.41 -13.52 1.68
N ASP A 78 -3.23 -14.67 1.03
CA ASP A 78 -2.67 -15.87 1.66
C ASP A 78 -1.13 -15.95 1.61
N ARG A 79 -0.47 -14.99 0.95
CA ARG A 79 0.99 -14.93 0.78
C ARG A 79 1.46 -13.50 0.49
N PRO A 80 2.78 -13.24 0.52
CA PRO A 80 3.33 -11.93 0.17
C PRO A 80 2.97 -11.53 -1.27
N CYS A 81 2.55 -10.28 -1.45
CA CYS A 81 2.17 -9.70 -2.75
C CYS A 81 2.04 -8.17 -2.66
N LEU A 82 2.06 -7.50 -3.82
CA LEU A 82 1.59 -6.12 -3.95
C LEU A 82 0.28 -6.10 -4.72
N LEU A 83 -0.69 -5.33 -4.20
CA LEU A 83 -1.98 -5.13 -4.83
C LEU A 83 -2.22 -3.64 -5.10
N LEU A 84 -2.75 -3.35 -6.28
CA LEU A 84 -3.39 -2.10 -6.64
C LEU A 84 -4.84 -2.41 -7.06
N PHE A 85 -5.81 -1.77 -6.44
CA PHE A 85 -7.19 -1.78 -6.90
C PHE A 85 -7.53 -0.41 -7.49
N ASP A 86 -8.01 -0.38 -8.73
CA ASP A 86 -8.30 0.85 -9.49
C ASP A 86 -9.80 1.22 -9.51
N GLY A 87 -10.62 0.56 -8.69
CA GLY A 87 -12.08 0.71 -8.70
C GLY A 87 -12.80 -0.40 -9.46
N THR A 88 -12.12 -1.13 -10.35
CA THR A 88 -12.72 -2.16 -11.20
C THR A 88 -12.02 -3.52 -11.15
N GLN A 89 -10.70 -3.50 -10.97
CA GLN A 89 -9.87 -4.68 -11.00
C GLN A 89 -8.74 -4.56 -9.99
N ILE A 90 -8.23 -5.71 -9.55
CA ILE A 90 -6.99 -5.81 -8.79
C ILE A 90 -5.87 -6.14 -9.76
N TRP A 91 -4.82 -5.33 -9.70
CA TRP A 91 -3.50 -5.61 -10.22
C TRP A 91 -2.67 -6.23 -9.11
N ALA A 92 -2.20 -7.46 -9.32
CA ALA A 92 -1.40 -8.19 -8.35
C ALA A 92 -0.02 -8.51 -8.92
N THR A 93 1.04 -8.42 -8.12
CA THR A 93 2.39 -8.89 -8.47
C THR A 93 3.04 -9.63 -7.31
N ASP A 94 4.00 -10.51 -7.61
CA ASP A 94 4.90 -11.15 -6.66
C ASP A 94 6.25 -10.40 -6.63
N PRO A 95 6.50 -9.56 -5.62
CA PRO A 95 7.76 -8.83 -5.49
C PRO A 95 8.96 -9.74 -5.24
N LEU A 96 8.72 -10.95 -4.73
CA LEU A 96 9.77 -11.91 -4.43
C LEU A 96 10.20 -12.70 -5.67
N GLN A 97 9.49 -12.55 -6.80
CA GLN A 97 9.84 -13.18 -8.08
C GLN A 97 9.93 -14.72 -8.00
N THR A 98 9.16 -15.31 -7.09
CA THR A 98 9.06 -16.76 -6.88
C THR A 98 7.93 -17.39 -7.70
N GLY A 99 6.95 -16.57 -8.08
CA GLY A 99 5.73 -16.94 -8.79
C GLY A 99 4.80 -17.86 -8.00
N GLY A 100 3.83 -18.42 -8.72
CA GLY A 100 2.85 -19.37 -8.19
C GLY A 100 1.53 -18.71 -7.81
N ASN A 101 0.66 -19.48 -7.16
CA ASN A 101 -0.71 -19.03 -6.92
C ASN A 101 -0.82 -18.13 -5.70
N LEU A 102 -1.53 -17.01 -5.87
CA LEU A 102 -2.01 -16.11 -4.83
C LEU A 102 -3.51 -16.33 -4.67
N THR A 103 -3.98 -16.56 -3.45
CA THR A 103 -5.41 -16.57 -3.13
C THR A 103 -5.81 -15.28 -2.43
N LEU A 104 -6.72 -14.54 -3.06
CA LEU A 104 -7.40 -13.39 -2.47
C LEU A 104 -8.77 -13.82 -1.95
N THR A 105 -9.07 -13.48 -0.69
CA THR A 105 -10.40 -13.67 -0.08
C THR A 105 -10.99 -12.31 0.26
N GLY A 106 -12.09 -11.91 -0.36
CA GLY A 106 -12.77 -10.65 -0.02
C GLY A 106 -13.56 -10.73 1.29
N ALA A 107 -13.95 -9.58 1.84
CA ALA A 107 -14.72 -9.51 3.09
C ALA A 107 -16.06 -10.29 3.05
N GLY A 108 -16.68 -10.39 1.87
CA GLY A 108 -17.87 -11.23 1.64
C GLY A 108 -17.60 -12.73 1.51
N GLY A 109 -16.36 -13.19 1.70
CA GLY A 109 -15.96 -14.60 1.61
C GLY A 109 -15.63 -15.08 0.20
N GLN A 110 -15.82 -14.25 -0.83
CA GLN A 110 -15.45 -14.55 -2.21
C GLN A 110 -13.95 -14.85 -2.34
N LYS A 111 -13.59 -15.93 -3.03
CA LYS A 111 -12.19 -16.31 -3.24
C LYS A 111 -11.83 -16.24 -4.71
N LYS A 112 -10.64 -15.73 -5.03
CA LYS A 112 -10.02 -15.85 -6.34
C LYS A 112 -8.58 -16.31 -6.21
N SER A 113 -8.21 -17.28 -7.03
CA SER A 113 -6.82 -17.73 -7.20
C SER A 113 -6.26 -17.07 -8.46
N ILE A 114 -5.04 -16.55 -8.37
CA ILE A 114 -4.34 -15.84 -9.44
C ILE A 114 -2.95 -16.44 -9.54
N GLU A 115 -2.57 -16.89 -10.72
CA GLU A 115 -1.19 -17.31 -10.97
C GLU A 115 -0.32 -16.07 -11.18
N LEU A 116 0.66 -15.86 -10.30
CA LEU A 116 1.59 -14.75 -10.39
C LEU A 116 2.86 -15.16 -11.15
N PRO A 117 3.29 -14.35 -12.15
CA PRO A 117 4.53 -14.59 -12.88
C PRO A 117 5.77 -14.51 -11.99
N LYS A 118 6.79 -15.34 -12.30
CA LYS A 118 8.10 -15.31 -11.62
C LYS A 118 8.94 -14.08 -11.94
N ASN A 119 8.63 -13.35 -13.01
CA ASN A 119 9.42 -12.21 -13.47
C ASN A 119 8.99 -10.86 -12.84
N GLY A 120 8.09 -10.88 -11.85
CA GLY A 120 7.63 -9.68 -11.13
C GLY A 120 6.65 -8.80 -11.92
N THR A 121 6.18 -9.24 -13.10
CA THR A 121 5.11 -8.52 -13.83
C THR A 121 3.76 -8.70 -13.13
N SER A 122 2.91 -7.68 -13.22
CA SER A 122 1.57 -7.74 -12.64
C SER A 122 0.57 -8.50 -13.52
N VAL A 123 -0.47 -9.03 -12.87
CA VAL A 123 -1.65 -9.63 -13.49
C VAL A 123 -2.88 -8.86 -13.01
N ALA A 124 -3.79 -8.53 -13.94
CA ALA A 124 -5.05 -7.86 -13.63
C ALA A 124 -6.21 -8.86 -13.59
N ILE A 125 -7.05 -8.76 -12.56
CA ILE A 125 -8.28 -9.54 -12.45
C ILE A 125 -9.46 -8.66 -12.03
N PRO A 126 -10.66 -8.85 -12.62
CA PRO A 126 -11.85 -8.12 -12.18
C PRO A 126 -12.11 -8.35 -10.69
N TRP A 127 -12.43 -7.32 -9.93
CA TRP A 127 -12.69 -7.43 -8.50
C TRP A 127 -13.79 -6.48 -8.06
N LYS A 128 -14.57 -6.87 -7.07
CA LYS A 128 -15.57 -6.02 -6.42
C LYS A 128 -15.29 -6.04 -4.93
N LEU A 129 -15.02 -4.86 -4.37
CA LEU A 129 -14.91 -4.65 -2.92
C LEU A 129 -16.28 -4.67 -2.25
#